data_AF-J3LVS6-F1
#
_entry.id   AF-J3LVS6-F1
#
_cell.length_a   1.000
_cell.length_b   1.000
_cell.length_c   1.000
_cell.angle_alpha   90.00
_cell.angle_beta   90.00
_cell.angle_gamma   90.00
#
_symmetry.space_group_name_H-M   'P 1'
#
loop_
_entity.id
_entity.type
_entity.pdbx_description
1 polymer ?
#
loop_
_entity_poly.entity_id
_entity_poly.type
_entity_poly.pdbx_seq_one_letter_code
_entity_poly.pdbx_strand_id
1 'polypeptide(L)'
;MAQLPPQLAGAAVLALAAAAAAFCCCCCSASAAFDFHEATVDAIQLGFRNGTLTSMQLVRFYLDQITRLNPLLHAVIEVNPDALAQAARASSPSCSGPLHHGVPVLLKDNIATRNRLDTTAGPICRTVSDAVRVLDAIVGYDALDAEATGAASKYIPNGGYGQFLRMDGLKGKRIGTPNGAENAESDRQLQLDMMSSDIHNPLLTIDTMREWESRTGIRASPKMGTDNIGQ
;
A
#
# COMPACT_ATOMS: atom_id res chain seq x y z
N MET A 1 17.50 56.47 58.41
CA MET A 1 17.89 56.21 57.01
C MET A 1 18.90 55.08 57.01
N ALA A 2 18.48 53.85 56.73
CA ALA A 2 19.37 52.68 56.64
C ALA A 2 19.32 52.19 55.19
N GLN A 3 20.43 52.37 54.47
CA GLN A 3 20.62 51.90 53.10
C GLN A 3 20.90 50.39 53.10
N LEU A 4 20.14 49.63 52.31
CA LEU A 4 20.41 48.22 52.03
C LEU A 4 21.63 48.07 51.10
N PRO A 5 22.49 47.05 51.28
CA PRO A 5 23.69 46.87 50.47
C PRO A 5 23.39 46.34 49.05
N PRO A 6 24.14 46.77 48.01
CA PRO A 6 23.87 46.50 46.59
C PRO A 6 24.24 45.08 46.10
N GLN A 7 24.63 44.17 46.99
CA GLN A 7 25.29 42.92 46.60
C GLN A 7 24.32 41.74 46.31
N LEU A 8 23.02 41.90 46.54
CA LEU A 8 22.03 40.81 46.38
C LEU A 8 21.30 40.81 45.02
N ALA A 9 21.47 41.84 44.19
CA ALA A 9 20.80 41.91 42.89
C ALA A 9 21.43 41.00 41.82
N GLY A 10 22.75 40.73 41.90
CA GLY A 10 23.47 39.97 40.86
C GLY A 10 23.18 38.47 40.86
N ALA A 11 22.99 37.86 42.04
CA ALA A 11 22.79 36.42 42.16
C ALA A 11 21.38 35.98 41.72
N ALA A 12 20.36 36.82 41.91
CA ALA A 12 18.99 36.53 41.50
C ALA A 12 18.81 36.56 39.98
N VAL A 13 19.55 37.42 39.27
CA VAL A 13 19.49 37.51 37.80
C VAL A 13 20.17 36.31 37.14
N LEU A 14 21.26 35.78 37.72
CA LEU A 14 21.92 34.57 37.20
C LEU A 14 21.07 33.30 37.40
N ALA A 15 20.34 33.18 38.50
CA ALA A 15 19.49 32.02 38.77
C ALA A 15 18.28 31.95 37.83
N LEU A 16 17.74 33.11 37.40
CA LEU A 16 16.59 33.16 36.48
C LEU A 16 16.98 32.81 35.03
N ALA A 17 18.22 33.12 34.62
CA ALA A 17 18.74 32.78 33.30
C ALA A 17 19.02 31.26 33.14
N ALA A 18 19.49 30.60 34.19
CA ALA A 18 19.73 29.15 34.17
C ALA A 18 18.42 28.33 34.11
N ALA A 19 17.35 28.81 34.74
CA ALA A 19 16.04 28.16 34.68
C ALA A 19 15.39 28.27 33.29
N ALA A 20 15.61 29.36 32.55
CA ALA A 20 15.11 29.52 31.18
C ALA A 20 15.84 28.61 30.17
N ALA A 21 17.14 28.37 30.37
CA ALA A 21 17.92 27.44 29.53
C ALA A 21 17.56 25.96 29.79
N ALA A 22 17.24 25.60 31.03
CA ALA A 22 16.77 24.25 31.38
C ALA A 22 15.34 23.97 30.89
N PHE A 23 14.47 24.99 30.82
CA PHE A 23 13.11 24.84 30.27
C PHE A 23 13.10 24.78 28.73
N CYS A 24 14.12 25.34 28.07
CA CYS A 24 14.25 25.30 26.61
C CYS A 24 14.84 23.97 26.09
N CYS A 25 15.57 23.23 26.93
CA CYS A 25 16.27 22.01 26.52
C CYS A 25 15.37 20.75 26.43
N CYS A 26 14.13 20.78 26.96
CA CYS A 26 13.20 19.66 26.87
C CYS A 26 12.30 19.65 25.61
N CYS A 27 12.35 20.67 24.76
CA CYS A 27 11.42 20.80 23.63
C CYS A 27 12.01 20.41 22.27
N CYS A 28 13.32 20.17 22.17
CA CYS A 28 13.93 19.67 20.94
C CYS A 28 13.94 18.13 20.93
N SER A 29 12.76 17.52 21.02
CA SER A 29 12.59 16.24 20.34
C SER A 29 12.74 16.54 18.87
N ALA A 30 13.90 16.23 18.29
CA ALA A 30 14.07 16.18 16.86
C ALA A 30 13.01 15.21 16.32
N SER A 31 11.89 15.74 15.86
CA SER A 31 10.91 14.98 15.10
C SER A 31 11.65 14.50 13.87
N ALA A 32 12.05 13.22 13.85
CA ALA A 32 12.62 12.61 12.68
C ALA A 32 11.61 12.81 11.55
N ALA A 33 11.98 13.62 10.55
CA ALA A 33 11.11 13.88 9.42
C ALA A 33 10.81 12.55 8.73
N PHE A 34 9.54 12.19 8.66
CA PHE A 34 9.11 10.99 7.96
C PHE A 34 9.30 11.19 6.44
N ASP A 35 10.00 10.26 5.79
CA ASP A 35 10.12 10.26 4.33
C ASP A 35 8.89 9.62 3.70
N PHE A 36 8.22 10.39 2.84
CA PHE A 36 6.99 9.98 2.16
C PHE A 36 7.27 9.28 0.83
N HIS A 37 8.47 9.40 0.26
CA HIS A 37 8.78 8.82 -1.04
C HIS A 37 8.85 7.29 -0.93
N GLU A 38 8.08 6.59 -1.75
CA GLU A 38 8.01 5.12 -1.77
C GLU A 38 7.72 4.42 -0.42
N ALA A 39 7.20 5.16 0.56
CA ALA A 39 6.82 4.60 1.85
C ALA A 39 5.77 3.48 1.69
N THR A 40 6.07 2.32 2.28
CA THR A 40 5.16 1.18 2.36
C THR A 40 4.14 1.38 3.46
N VAL A 41 3.04 0.62 3.44
CA VAL A 41 2.04 0.65 4.52
C VAL A 41 2.68 0.31 5.87
N ASP A 42 3.66 -0.60 5.90
CA ASP A 42 4.45 -0.95 7.09
C ASP A 42 5.18 0.26 7.68
N ALA A 43 5.91 1.00 6.83
CA ALA A 43 6.67 2.17 7.26
C ALA A 43 5.75 3.26 7.79
N ILE A 44 4.62 3.48 7.12
CA ILE A 44 3.59 4.44 7.56
C ILE A 44 3.02 4.04 8.92
N GLN A 45 2.67 2.77 9.11
CA GLN A 45 2.13 2.27 10.37
C GLN A 45 3.17 2.33 11.50
N LEU A 46 4.44 2.08 11.21
CA LEU A 46 5.52 2.30 12.16
C LEU A 46 5.62 3.79 12.55
N GLY A 47 5.50 4.69 11.57
CA GLY A 47 5.44 6.14 11.74
C GLY A 47 4.26 6.60 12.61
N PHE A 48 3.11 5.94 12.51
CA PHE A 48 1.98 6.19 13.40
C PHE A 48 2.27 5.72 14.83
N ARG A 49 2.87 4.55 14.99
CA ARG A 49 3.16 3.94 16.31
C ARG A 49 4.24 4.68 17.09
N ASN A 50 5.28 5.16 16.41
CA ASN A 50 6.38 5.89 17.04
C ASN A 50 6.11 7.40 17.16
N GLY A 51 4.99 7.89 16.62
CA GLY A 51 4.58 9.30 16.67
C GLY A 51 5.33 10.22 15.72
N THR A 52 6.15 9.70 14.79
CA THR A 52 6.85 10.53 13.79
C THR A 52 5.94 10.97 12.65
N LEU A 53 4.79 10.31 12.49
CA LEU A 53 3.79 10.62 11.48
C LEU A 53 2.37 10.53 12.07
N THR A 54 1.47 11.39 11.63
CA THR A 54 0.03 11.30 11.92
C THR A 54 -0.76 11.06 10.64
N SER A 55 -1.93 10.43 10.76
CA SER A 55 -2.83 10.21 9.62
C SER A 55 -3.20 11.54 8.95
N MET A 56 -3.44 12.60 9.73
CA MET A 56 -3.72 13.92 9.19
C MET A 56 -2.55 14.51 8.38
N GLN A 57 -1.30 14.36 8.85
CA GLN A 57 -0.12 14.80 8.09
C GLN A 57 0.00 14.03 6.77
N LEU A 58 -0.23 12.72 6.80
CA LEU A 58 -0.18 11.86 5.61
C LEU A 58 -1.25 12.25 4.58
N VAL A 59 -2.49 12.47 5.02
CA VAL A 59 -3.59 12.89 4.13
C VAL A 59 -3.32 14.25 3.52
N ARG A 60 -2.85 15.23 4.31
CA ARG A 60 -2.48 16.55 3.79
C ARG A 60 -1.40 16.45 2.72
N PHE A 61 -0.37 15.65 2.95
CA PHE A 61 0.68 15.41 1.97
C PHE A 61 0.11 14.91 0.63
N TYR A 62 -0.76 13.89 0.64
CA TYR A 62 -1.34 13.36 -0.59
C TYR A 62 -2.31 14.32 -1.27
N LEU A 63 -3.11 15.07 -0.51
CA LEU A 63 -3.99 16.11 -1.08
C LEU A 63 -3.17 17.17 -1.82
N ASP A 64 -2.05 17.61 -1.25
CA ASP A 64 -1.15 18.56 -1.89
C ASP A 64 -0.55 17.99 -3.20
N GLN A 65 -0.22 16.69 -3.24
CA GLN A 65 0.22 16.03 -4.48
C GLN A 65 -0.90 16.01 -5.53
N ILE A 66 -2.13 15.65 -5.14
CA ILE A 66 -3.29 15.62 -6.04
C ILE A 66 -3.52 17.01 -6.64
N THR A 67 -3.52 18.06 -5.82
CA THR A 67 -3.70 19.44 -6.32
C THR A 67 -2.63 19.83 -7.33
N ARG A 68 -1.38 19.41 -7.15
CA ARG A 68 -0.29 19.73 -8.08
C ARG A 68 -0.28 18.89 -9.35
N LEU A 69 -0.56 17.58 -9.25
CA LEU A 69 -0.32 16.62 -10.34
C LEU A 69 -1.59 16.27 -11.12
N ASN A 70 -2.76 16.31 -10.48
CA ASN A 70 -4.02 15.91 -11.11
C ASN A 70 -4.43 16.79 -12.32
N PRO A 71 -4.08 18.10 -12.41
CA PRO A 71 -4.32 18.87 -13.63
C PRO A 71 -3.59 18.35 -14.87
N LEU A 72 -2.55 17.51 -14.69
CA LEU A 72 -1.81 16.88 -15.78
C LEU A 72 -2.20 15.41 -15.96
N LEU A 73 -2.36 14.70 -14.84
CA LEU A 73 -2.59 13.24 -14.84
C LEU A 73 -4.07 12.86 -14.99
N HIS A 74 -4.98 13.74 -14.56
CA HIS A 74 -6.43 13.47 -14.51
C HIS A 74 -6.79 12.11 -13.88
N ALA A 75 -6.04 11.70 -12.85
CA ALA A 75 -6.15 10.39 -12.22
C ALA A 75 -7.23 10.33 -11.12
N VAL A 76 -7.58 11.47 -10.51
CA VAL A 76 -8.57 11.59 -9.44
C VAL A 76 -9.77 12.37 -9.96
N ILE A 77 -10.95 11.75 -9.95
CA ILE A 77 -12.21 12.36 -10.40
C ILE A 77 -12.77 13.28 -9.31
N GLU A 78 -12.79 12.80 -8.06
CA GLU A 78 -13.33 13.53 -6.90
C GLU A 78 -12.48 13.25 -5.66
N VAL A 79 -12.36 14.26 -4.79
CA VAL A 79 -11.75 14.13 -3.47
C VAL A 79 -12.84 14.22 -2.41
N ASN A 80 -12.87 13.27 -1.47
CA ASN A 80 -13.80 13.30 -0.35
C ASN A 80 -13.57 14.56 0.52
N PRO A 81 -14.55 15.47 0.67
CA PRO A 81 -14.39 16.69 1.47
C PRO A 81 -14.15 16.40 2.96
N ASP A 82 -14.58 15.24 3.46
CA ASP A 82 -14.40 14.82 4.85
C ASP A 82 -13.06 14.11 5.12
N ALA A 83 -12.19 13.96 4.11
CA ALA A 83 -10.96 13.17 4.23
C ALA A 83 -10.08 13.62 5.42
N LEU A 84 -9.93 14.93 5.63
CA LEU A 84 -9.17 15.47 6.76
C LEU A 84 -9.84 15.23 8.11
N ALA A 85 -11.17 15.32 8.18
CA ALA A 85 -11.92 15.04 9.40
C ALA A 85 -11.84 13.56 9.77
N GLN A 86 -11.91 12.66 8.78
CA GLN A 86 -11.71 11.23 8.96
C GLN A 86 -10.28 10.92 9.44
N ALA A 87 -9.27 11.56 8.87
CA ALA A 87 -7.87 11.42 9.27
C ALA A 87 -7.61 11.92 10.71
N ALA A 88 -8.26 13.02 11.10
CA ALA A 88 -8.17 13.55 12.46
C ALA A 88 -8.77 12.56 13.47
N ARG A 89 -9.93 11.95 13.17
CA ARG A 89 -10.53 10.91 14.00
C ARG A 89 -9.62 9.68 14.11
N ALA A 90 -9.00 9.26 13.01
CA ALA A 90 -8.09 8.12 12.99
C ALA A 90 -6.77 8.36 13.74
N SER A 91 -6.43 9.62 14.01
CA SER A 91 -5.24 10.00 14.81
C SER A 91 -5.52 10.01 16.32
N SER A 92 -6.76 9.77 16.76
CA SER A 92 -7.11 9.71 18.17
C SER A 92 -6.60 8.41 18.81
N PRO A 93 -5.98 8.46 20.01
CA PRO A 93 -5.45 7.28 20.71
C PRO A 93 -6.53 6.26 21.08
N SER A 94 -7.82 6.65 21.08
CA SER A 94 -8.96 5.76 21.29
C SER A 94 -9.35 4.93 20.06
N CYS A 95 -8.82 5.25 18.87
CA CYS A 95 -9.17 4.61 17.61
C CYS A 95 -8.07 3.63 17.18
N SER A 96 -7.91 2.54 17.94
CA SER A 96 -7.07 1.42 17.52
C SER A 96 -7.86 0.52 16.58
N GLY A 97 -7.87 0.87 15.29
CA GLY A 97 -8.44 0.03 14.22
C GLY A 97 -7.46 -1.06 13.73
N PRO A 98 -7.86 -1.88 12.75
CA PRO A 98 -6.99 -2.87 12.11
C PRO A 98 -5.67 -2.27 11.57
N LEU A 99 -4.72 -3.12 11.17
CA LEU A 99 -3.35 -2.79 10.73
C LEU A 99 -3.20 -1.73 9.61
N HIS A 100 -4.30 -1.15 9.10
CA HIS A 100 -4.35 -0.12 8.05
C HIS A 100 -5.07 1.16 8.48
N HIS A 101 -5.42 1.28 9.76
CA HIS A 101 -6.14 2.45 10.27
C HIS A 101 -5.35 3.74 10.00
N GLY A 102 -6.04 4.75 9.45
CA GLY A 102 -5.46 6.06 9.15
C GLY A 102 -4.66 6.17 7.85
N VAL A 103 -4.50 5.09 7.07
CA VAL A 103 -3.86 5.16 5.74
C VAL A 103 -4.90 5.57 4.70
N PRO A 104 -4.67 6.66 3.92
CA PRO A 104 -5.59 7.04 2.85
C PRO A 104 -5.57 6.03 1.71
N VAL A 105 -6.75 5.76 1.16
CA VAL A 105 -6.94 4.93 -0.03
C VAL A 105 -7.75 5.70 -1.07
N LEU A 106 -7.50 5.43 -2.36
CA LEU A 106 -8.35 5.89 -3.45
C LEU A 106 -9.30 4.77 -3.85
N LEU A 107 -10.57 5.12 -4.07
CA LEU A 107 -11.60 4.19 -4.53
C LEU A 107 -11.87 4.45 -6.01
N LYS A 108 -12.01 3.38 -6.78
CA LYS A 108 -12.34 3.45 -8.20
C LYS A 108 -13.83 3.70 -8.38
N ASP A 109 -14.20 4.65 -9.22
CA ASP A 109 -15.59 4.99 -9.54
C ASP A 109 -16.17 4.00 -10.57
N ASN A 110 -16.50 2.78 -10.11
CA ASN A 110 -17.04 1.72 -10.96
C ASN A 110 -18.57 1.63 -10.83
N ILE A 111 -19.24 1.31 -11.94
CA ILE A 111 -20.67 0.92 -11.95
C ILE A 111 -20.76 -0.62 -11.89
N ALA A 112 -21.09 -1.16 -10.72
CA ALA A 112 -21.39 -2.58 -10.57
C ALA A 112 -22.83 -2.87 -11.01
N THR A 113 -23.03 -3.90 -11.84
CA THR A 113 -24.36 -4.29 -12.35
C THR A 113 -24.86 -5.54 -11.63
N ARG A 114 -26.10 -5.53 -11.13
CA ARG A 114 -26.74 -6.66 -10.41
C ARG A 114 -27.21 -7.80 -11.34
N ASN A 115 -26.57 -7.98 -12.49
CA ASN A 115 -26.88 -9.04 -13.46
C ASN A 115 -25.71 -10.04 -13.50
N ARG A 116 -25.76 -11.02 -14.40
CA ARG A 116 -24.74 -12.07 -14.55
C ARG A 116 -23.41 -11.57 -15.15
N LEU A 117 -23.06 -10.30 -14.97
CA LEU A 117 -21.78 -9.77 -15.41
C LEU A 117 -20.77 -9.90 -14.28
N ASP A 118 -19.69 -10.63 -14.53
CA ASP A 118 -18.61 -10.81 -13.57
C ASP A 118 -17.90 -9.46 -13.33
N THR A 119 -18.03 -8.93 -12.11
CA THR A 119 -17.32 -7.72 -11.68
C THR A 119 -16.54 -8.02 -10.40
N THR A 120 -15.34 -7.45 -10.27
CA THR A 120 -14.50 -7.64 -9.09
C THR A 120 -13.75 -6.36 -8.76
N ALA A 121 -13.62 -6.07 -7.47
CA ALA A 121 -12.73 -5.05 -6.95
C ALA A 121 -11.41 -5.68 -6.54
N GLY A 122 -10.29 -5.02 -6.86
CA GLY A 122 -8.96 -5.48 -6.51
C GLY A 122 -8.06 -4.34 -6.04
N PRO A 123 -7.11 -4.60 -5.14
CA PRO A 123 -6.17 -3.60 -4.68
C PRO A 123 -5.16 -3.25 -5.79
N ILE A 124 -4.84 -1.96 -5.90
CA ILE A 124 -3.76 -1.47 -6.75
C ILE A 124 -2.78 -0.74 -5.84
N CYS A 125 -1.56 -1.27 -5.74
CA CYS A 125 -0.52 -0.74 -4.85
C CYS A 125 0.85 -0.85 -5.52
N ARG A 126 1.86 -0.13 -4.99
CA ARG A 126 3.24 -0.18 -5.50
C ARG A 126 3.94 -1.50 -5.19
N THR A 127 3.62 -2.12 -4.06
CA THR A 127 4.24 -3.38 -3.63
C THR A 127 3.19 -4.47 -3.47
N VAL A 128 3.62 -5.73 -3.64
CA VAL A 128 2.76 -6.90 -3.38
C VAL A 128 2.37 -6.97 -1.90
N SER A 129 3.26 -6.57 -0.99
CA SER A 129 2.95 -6.51 0.45
C SER A 129 1.77 -5.58 0.75
N ASP A 130 1.80 -4.37 0.19
CA ASP A 130 0.71 -3.40 0.36
C ASP A 130 -0.58 -3.91 -0.28
N ALA A 131 -0.50 -4.54 -1.46
CA ALA A 131 -1.68 -5.11 -2.11
C ALA A 131 -2.33 -6.21 -1.27
N VAL A 132 -1.53 -7.09 -0.67
CA VAL A 132 -2.00 -8.16 0.22
C VAL A 132 -2.67 -7.60 1.48
N ARG A 133 -2.12 -6.52 2.05
CA ARG A 133 -2.70 -5.82 3.20
C ARG A 133 -4.07 -5.22 2.89
N VAL A 134 -4.21 -4.58 1.74
CA VAL A 134 -5.51 -4.06 1.30
C VAL A 134 -6.47 -5.21 1.00
N LEU A 135 -5.99 -6.30 0.39
CA LEU A 135 -6.81 -7.50 0.14
C LEU A 135 -7.37 -8.08 1.44
N ASP A 136 -6.53 -8.24 2.46
CA ASP A 136 -6.92 -8.72 3.79
C ASP A 136 -7.98 -7.82 4.46
N ALA A 137 -8.03 -6.54 4.11
CA ALA A 137 -9.03 -5.60 4.62
C ALA A 137 -10.39 -5.67 3.90
N ILE A 138 -10.40 -6.00 2.60
CA ILE A 138 -11.61 -5.98 1.76
C ILE A 138 -12.24 -7.37 1.57
N VAL A 139 -11.46 -8.44 1.76
CA VAL A 139 -11.93 -9.80 1.50
C VAL A 139 -12.92 -10.25 2.58
N GLY A 140 -14.05 -10.80 2.17
CA GLY A 140 -15.06 -11.27 3.11
C GLY A 140 -16.34 -11.71 2.42
N TYR A 141 -17.20 -12.34 3.21
CA TYR A 141 -18.59 -12.60 2.82
C TYR A 141 -19.42 -11.34 3.03
N ASP A 142 -20.21 -10.97 2.02
CA ASP A 142 -21.21 -9.91 2.12
C ASP A 142 -22.60 -10.51 1.86
N ALA A 143 -23.53 -10.29 2.80
CA ALA A 143 -24.90 -10.76 2.65
C ALA A 143 -25.66 -10.04 1.52
N LEU A 144 -25.28 -8.79 1.20
CA LEU A 144 -25.84 -8.03 0.10
C LEU A 144 -25.31 -8.47 -1.27
N ASP A 145 -24.18 -9.21 -1.28
CA ASP A 145 -23.56 -9.80 -2.45
C ASP A 145 -23.20 -11.28 -2.21
N ALA A 146 -24.18 -12.02 -1.68
CA ALA A 146 -23.99 -13.41 -1.29
C ALA A 146 -23.71 -14.34 -2.48
N GLU A 147 -24.19 -13.98 -3.68
CA GLU A 147 -23.97 -14.74 -4.91
C GLU A 147 -22.49 -14.75 -5.30
N ALA A 148 -21.83 -13.57 -5.31
CA ALA A 148 -20.42 -13.47 -5.67
C ALA A 148 -19.48 -13.87 -4.51
N THR A 149 -19.79 -13.42 -3.29
CA THR A 149 -18.88 -13.61 -2.14
C THR A 149 -19.06 -14.96 -1.43
N GLY A 150 -20.21 -15.61 -1.59
CA GLY A 150 -20.53 -16.88 -0.92
C GLY A 150 -19.57 -18.01 -1.27
N ALA A 151 -19.34 -18.24 -2.56
CA ALA A 151 -18.40 -19.27 -3.02
C ALA A 151 -16.94 -18.90 -2.72
N ALA A 152 -16.57 -17.63 -2.92
CA ALA A 152 -15.21 -17.13 -2.72
C ALA A 152 -14.77 -17.18 -1.25
N SER A 153 -15.70 -16.91 -0.31
CA SER A 153 -15.40 -16.88 1.13
C SER A 153 -14.79 -18.17 1.68
N LYS A 154 -15.09 -19.32 1.06
CA LYS A 154 -14.55 -20.64 1.41
C LYS A 154 -13.05 -20.77 1.18
N TYR A 155 -12.49 -19.94 0.29
CA TYR A 155 -11.07 -19.96 -0.07
C TYR A 155 -10.26 -18.90 0.67
N ILE A 156 -10.89 -18.13 1.56
CA ILE A 156 -10.18 -17.16 2.40
C ILE A 156 -9.33 -17.95 3.41
N PRO A 157 -8.00 -17.79 3.38
CA PRO A 157 -7.11 -18.53 4.26
C PRO A 157 -7.25 -18.05 5.71
N ASN A 158 -7.29 -19.00 6.64
CA ASN A 158 -7.22 -18.68 8.07
C ASN A 158 -5.89 -17.96 8.35
N GLY A 159 -5.96 -16.76 8.92
CA GLY A 159 -4.79 -15.91 9.17
C GLY A 159 -4.44 -14.93 8.03
N GLY A 160 -5.28 -14.81 7.00
CA GLY A 160 -5.12 -13.82 5.93
C GLY A 160 -4.09 -14.20 4.87
N TYR A 161 -4.00 -13.42 3.80
CA TYR A 161 -3.11 -13.62 2.67
C TYR A 161 -1.67 -13.22 2.98
N GLY A 162 -1.45 -12.37 4.00
CA GLY A 162 -0.11 -11.97 4.46
C GLY A 162 0.84 -13.14 4.73
N GLN A 163 0.33 -14.29 5.17
CA GLN A 163 1.13 -15.49 5.44
C GLN A 163 1.88 -16.05 4.21
N PHE A 164 1.45 -15.68 3.00
CA PHE A 164 2.06 -16.15 1.75
C PHE A 164 3.16 -15.23 1.22
N LEU A 165 3.41 -14.08 1.87
CA LEU A 165 4.51 -13.17 1.53
C LEU A 165 5.85 -13.78 1.95
N ARG A 166 6.39 -14.65 1.10
CA ARG A 166 7.63 -15.39 1.34
C ARG A 166 8.67 -15.07 0.29
N MET A 167 9.87 -14.67 0.72
CA MET A 167 11.01 -14.42 -0.18
C MET A 167 11.41 -15.68 -0.96
N ASP A 168 11.21 -16.87 -0.37
CA ASP A 168 11.46 -18.16 -1.01
C ASP A 168 10.21 -18.77 -1.66
N GLY A 169 9.10 -18.03 -1.82
CA GLY A 169 7.80 -18.57 -2.24
C GLY A 169 7.81 -19.25 -3.61
N LEU A 170 8.72 -18.82 -4.48
CA LEU A 170 8.96 -19.36 -5.82
C LEU A 170 9.79 -20.65 -5.83
N LYS A 171 10.48 -21.01 -4.74
CA LYS A 171 11.29 -22.23 -4.67
C LYS A 171 10.43 -23.47 -4.97
N GLY A 172 10.85 -24.24 -5.97
CA GLY A 172 10.18 -25.46 -6.44
C GLY A 172 8.87 -25.23 -7.19
N LYS A 173 8.49 -23.98 -7.50
CA LYS A 173 7.30 -23.69 -8.32
C LYS A 173 7.61 -23.80 -9.80
N ARG A 174 6.57 -24.12 -10.57
CA ARG A 174 6.61 -24.13 -12.03
C ARG A 174 5.73 -23.01 -12.56
N ILE A 175 6.28 -22.16 -13.40
CA ILE A 175 5.55 -21.04 -14.00
C ILE A 175 5.48 -21.29 -15.51
N GLY A 176 4.26 -21.23 -16.05
CA GLY A 176 4.01 -21.37 -17.48
C GLY A 176 4.04 -20.00 -18.17
N THR A 177 4.79 -19.88 -19.26
CA THR A 177 4.76 -18.66 -20.10
C THR A 177 3.68 -18.81 -21.19
N PRO A 178 2.71 -17.87 -21.30
CA PRO A 178 1.70 -17.91 -22.35
C PRO A 178 2.32 -17.80 -23.75
N ASN A 179 1.87 -18.64 -24.68
CA ASN A 179 2.29 -18.56 -26.08
C ASN A 179 1.90 -17.21 -26.69
N GLY A 180 2.77 -16.60 -27.51
CA GLY A 180 2.57 -15.29 -28.12
C GLY A 180 3.12 -14.09 -27.33
N ALA A 181 3.64 -14.30 -26.11
CA ALA A 181 4.45 -13.29 -25.42
C ALA A 181 5.75 -12.95 -26.18
N GLU A 182 6.22 -13.88 -27.02
CA GLU A 182 7.40 -13.77 -27.88
C GLU A 182 7.24 -12.86 -29.11
N ASN A 183 6.01 -12.44 -29.46
CA ASN A 183 5.75 -11.64 -30.68
C ASN A 183 5.61 -10.13 -30.42
N ALA A 184 6.02 -9.66 -29.24
CA ALA A 184 5.97 -8.24 -28.89
C ALA A 184 7.31 -7.54 -29.18
N GLU A 185 7.23 -6.31 -29.69
CA GLU A 185 8.33 -5.41 -30.11
C GLU A 185 9.59 -5.45 -29.21
N SER A 186 10.77 -5.15 -29.79
CA SER A 186 12.12 -5.35 -29.22
C SER A 186 12.34 -4.93 -27.76
N ASP A 187 11.61 -3.93 -27.29
CA ASP A 187 11.72 -3.42 -25.91
C ASP A 187 11.14 -4.40 -24.87
N ARG A 188 10.17 -5.25 -25.24
CA ARG A 188 9.64 -6.28 -24.35
C ARG A 188 10.55 -7.50 -24.26
N GLN A 189 11.35 -7.79 -25.27
CA GLN A 189 12.29 -8.92 -25.22
C GLN A 189 13.34 -8.70 -24.13
N LEU A 190 13.86 -7.47 -23.99
CA LEU A 190 14.79 -7.13 -22.91
C LEU A 190 14.13 -7.24 -21.51
N GLN A 191 12.85 -6.87 -21.40
CA GLN A 191 12.09 -7.07 -20.17
C GLN A 191 11.85 -8.55 -19.88
N LEU A 192 11.51 -9.36 -20.89
CA LEU A 192 11.32 -10.81 -20.74
C LEU A 192 12.62 -11.51 -20.38
N ASP A 193 13.75 -11.10 -20.96
CA ASP A 193 15.07 -11.65 -20.66
C ASP A 193 15.50 -11.28 -19.23
N MET A 194 15.25 -10.04 -18.79
CA MET A 194 15.49 -9.59 -17.42
C MET A 194 14.58 -10.30 -16.41
N MET A 195 13.29 -10.46 -16.73
CA MET A 195 12.36 -11.24 -15.92
C MET A 195 12.81 -12.70 -15.87
N SER A 196 13.21 -13.28 -17.00
CA SER A 196 13.72 -14.64 -17.07
C SER A 196 15.01 -14.80 -16.28
N SER A 197 15.91 -13.81 -16.22
CA SER A 197 17.13 -13.88 -15.40
C SER A 197 16.86 -13.76 -13.90
N ASP A 198 15.95 -12.88 -13.48
CA ASP A 198 15.52 -12.78 -12.08
C ASP A 198 14.76 -14.04 -11.62
N ILE A 199 14.08 -14.70 -12.57
CA ILE A 199 13.28 -15.91 -12.37
C ILE A 199 14.15 -17.19 -12.52
N HIS A 200 15.27 -17.16 -13.24
CA HIS A 200 16.29 -18.22 -13.36
C HIS A 200 17.13 -18.36 -12.08
N ASN A 201 16.45 -18.51 -10.96
CA ASN A 201 17.00 -19.18 -9.80
C ASN A 201 17.05 -20.69 -10.14
N PRO A 202 18.17 -21.42 -9.92
CA PRO A 202 18.27 -22.87 -10.17
C PRO A 202 17.25 -23.73 -9.42
N LEU A 203 16.37 -23.12 -8.61
CA LEU A 203 15.30 -23.72 -7.85
C LEU A 203 13.88 -23.50 -8.43
N LEU A 204 13.74 -22.82 -9.56
CA LEU A 204 12.46 -22.64 -10.27
C LEU A 204 12.56 -23.24 -11.69
N THR A 205 11.51 -23.93 -12.14
CA THR A 205 11.45 -24.45 -13.51
C THR A 205 10.41 -23.65 -14.30
N ILE A 206 10.83 -23.01 -15.39
CA ILE A 206 9.94 -22.37 -16.34
C ILE A 206 9.66 -23.38 -17.45
N ASP A 207 8.38 -23.68 -17.69
CA ASP A 207 7.96 -24.55 -18.80
C ASP A 207 7.18 -23.66 -19.79
N THR A 208 7.50 -23.70 -21.08
CA THR A 208 6.59 -23.16 -22.10
C THR A 208 5.31 -24.01 -22.15
N MET A 209 4.22 -23.47 -22.70
CA MET A 209 2.97 -24.21 -22.77
C MET A 209 3.13 -25.52 -23.57
N ARG A 210 3.94 -25.52 -24.64
CA ARG A 210 4.26 -26.73 -25.42
C ARG A 210 5.01 -27.79 -24.63
N GLU A 211 6.00 -27.38 -23.83
CA GLU A 211 6.76 -28.29 -22.97
C GLU A 211 5.87 -28.88 -21.87
N TRP A 212 4.96 -28.08 -21.32
CA TRP A 212 4.01 -28.53 -20.32
C TRP A 212 2.99 -29.53 -20.90
N GLU A 213 2.42 -29.26 -22.07
CA GLU A 213 1.49 -30.16 -22.78
C GLU A 213 2.16 -31.48 -23.16
N SER A 214 3.39 -31.43 -23.68
CA SER A 214 4.17 -32.63 -24.03
C SER A 214 4.48 -33.51 -22.82
N ARG A 215 4.67 -32.91 -21.64
CA ARG A 215 5.03 -33.63 -20.41
C ARG A 215 3.84 -34.18 -19.66
N THR A 216 2.73 -33.43 -19.62
CA THR A 216 1.53 -33.81 -18.86
C THR A 216 0.53 -34.59 -19.70
N GLY A 217 0.60 -34.49 -21.03
CA GLY A 217 -0.40 -35.05 -21.95
C GLY A 217 -1.75 -34.33 -21.90
N ILE A 218 -1.87 -33.26 -21.09
CA ILE A 218 -3.08 -32.45 -20.97
C ILE A 218 -2.97 -31.34 -22.01
N ARG A 219 -3.90 -31.34 -22.98
CA ARG A 219 -3.97 -30.27 -23.98
C ARG A 219 -4.67 -29.06 -23.35
N ALA A 220 -4.06 -27.88 -23.46
CA ALA A 220 -4.70 -26.65 -23.04
C ALA A 220 -5.96 -26.41 -23.89
N SER A 221 -7.09 -26.14 -23.25
CA SER A 221 -8.30 -25.75 -23.98
C SER A 221 -8.03 -24.44 -24.72
N PRO A 222 -8.30 -24.36 -26.04
CA PRO A 222 -8.29 -23.09 -26.73
C PRO A 222 -9.31 -22.18 -26.03
N LYS A 223 -8.87 -20.99 -25.59
CA LYS A 223 -9.83 -19.96 -25.17
C LYS A 223 -10.73 -19.66 -26.39
N MET A 224 -12.05 -19.79 -26.23
CA MET A 224 -12.98 -19.24 -27.21
C MET A 224 -12.74 -17.74 -27.32
N GLY A 225 -12.42 -17.28 -28.52
CA GLY A 225 -12.45 -15.87 -28.89
C GLY A 225 -11.30 -15.46 -29.79
N THR A 226 -11.48 -15.62 -31.11
CA THR A 226 -11.33 -14.57 -32.14
C THR A 226 -11.74 -15.12 -33.52
N ASP A 227 -12.91 -15.76 -33.63
CA ASP A 227 -13.49 -16.06 -34.93
C ASP A 227 -14.71 -15.16 -35.12
N ASN A 228 -14.67 -14.31 -36.15
CA ASN A 228 -15.67 -13.32 -36.57
C ASN A 228 -15.58 -11.92 -35.92
N ILE A 229 -14.51 -11.20 -36.24
CA ILE A 229 -14.62 -9.75 -36.49
C ILE A 229 -14.05 -9.51 -37.89
N GLY A 230 -14.92 -9.56 -38.90
CA GLY A 230 -14.52 -9.33 -40.28
C GLY A 230 -15.25 -10.23 -41.28
N GLN A 231 -16.55 -10.02 -41.45
CA GLN A 231 -17.23 -9.78 -42.74
C GLN A 231 -18.48 -8.94 -42.48
#